data_AF-A9G7H7-F1
#
_entry.id   AF-A9G7H7-F1
#
_cell.length_a   1.000
_cell.length_b   1.000
_cell.length_c   1.000
_cell.angle_alpha   90.00
_cell.angle_beta   90.00
_cell.angle_gamma   90.00
#
_symmetry.space_group_name_H-M   'P 1'
#
loop_
_entity.id
_entity.type
_entity.pdbx_description
1 polymer ?
#
loop_
_entity_poly.entity_id
_entity_poly.type
_entity_poly.pdbx_seq_one_letter_code
_entity_poly.pdbx_strand_id
1 'polypeptide(L)'
;MSKNPAARRAKRKHEKKQKRKKSPPTKPLGMSARAAVAASAPTLQWQPELQGIEGLAALAEVSLYEAARLADGFPRAHGASHPRYDVLWTRERVCALETSALVARLEQLGIRVDHDRFITETPRFGSAVRWARETWLPIAPAHADVHARDFVALAACELWKRWRPEPPSQESLNELLLVGEEHAARHDDLAATEHWIRFWGCFRPLLTPEHRTTSAAGELLGIDGSVLFNWGSDFSMAATYAATRDAALGRRAAEVQGEVLTQFSAEEDSWRLPLACDRAEVLYVTGERIEAERILREQIETHPTSAGAYVRLADLWAPHGSKDGEANTRALALLAQAAARPVKDAADWDLSARIKELRKQLRACGGDDPRKAVTP
;
A
#
# COMPACT_ATOMS: atom_id res chain seq x y z
N MET A 1 -55.46 -19.15 12.96
CA MET A 1 -54.87 -17.98 12.26
C MET A 1 -53.37 -18.22 12.05
N SER A 2 -53.01 -18.74 10.88
CA SER A 2 -51.62 -19.12 10.53
C SER A 2 -50.81 -17.88 10.14
N LYS A 3 -49.76 -17.55 10.90
CA LYS A 3 -48.89 -16.40 10.62
C LYS A 3 -47.94 -16.76 9.47
N ASN A 4 -48.18 -16.13 8.32
CA ASN A 4 -47.44 -16.33 7.07
C ASN A 4 -45.90 -16.21 7.26
N PRO A 5 -45.12 -17.29 7.03
CA PRO A 5 -43.66 -17.31 7.21
C PRO A 5 -42.92 -16.26 6.37
N ALA A 6 -43.46 -15.89 5.21
CA ALA A 6 -42.88 -14.90 4.31
C ALA A 6 -42.85 -13.50 4.93
N ALA A 7 -43.89 -13.14 5.71
CA ALA A 7 -43.97 -11.84 6.38
C ALA A 7 -42.93 -11.69 7.50
N ARG A 8 -42.63 -12.77 8.24
CA ARG A 8 -41.54 -12.77 9.25
C ARG A 8 -40.16 -12.63 8.61
N ARG A 9 -39.94 -13.24 7.44
CA ARG A 9 -38.68 -13.17 6.71
C ARG A 9 -38.45 -11.77 6.12
N ALA A 10 -39.50 -11.13 5.62
CA ALA A 10 -39.45 -9.75 5.14
C ALA A 10 -39.16 -8.75 6.27
N LYS A 11 -39.80 -8.91 7.44
CA LYS A 11 -39.56 -8.06 8.62
C LYS A 11 -38.13 -8.18 9.14
N ARG A 12 -37.59 -9.41 9.25
CA ARG A 12 -36.18 -9.65 9.62
C ARG A 12 -35.20 -9.05 8.60
N LYS A 13 -35.49 -9.14 7.29
CA LYS A 13 -34.66 -8.49 6.25
C LYS A 13 -34.65 -6.98 6.41
N HIS A 14 -35.81 -6.37 6.68
CA HIS A 14 -35.94 -4.93 6.87
C HIS A 14 -35.23 -4.44 8.14
N GLU A 15 -35.37 -5.14 9.26
CA GLU A 15 -34.65 -4.86 10.52
C GLU A 15 -33.13 -5.02 10.37
N LYS A 16 -32.65 -6.02 9.62
CA LYS A 16 -31.22 -6.21 9.33
C LYS A 16 -30.67 -5.11 8.41
N LYS A 17 -31.48 -4.62 7.47
CA LYS A 17 -31.15 -3.49 6.58
C LYS A 17 -31.14 -2.15 7.33
N GLN A 18 -32.03 -1.96 8.29
CA GLN A 18 -32.04 -0.78 9.16
C GLN A 18 -30.90 -0.80 10.19
N LYS A 19 -30.53 -1.96 10.75
CA LYS A 19 -29.33 -2.10 11.60
C LYS A 19 -28.05 -1.78 10.82
N ARG A 20 -27.91 -2.27 9.58
CA ARG A 20 -26.78 -1.91 8.70
C ARG A 20 -26.73 -0.44 8.29
N LYS A 21 -27.88 0.28 8.26
CA LYS A 21 -27.92 1.73 8.02
C LYS A 21 -27.67 2.58 9.28
N LYS A 22 -27.79 2.01 10.48
CA LYS A 22 -27.59 2.71 11.77
C LYS A 22 -26.24 2.41 12.42
N SER A 23 -25.50 1.41 11.95
CA SER A 23 -24.10 1.23 12.30
C SER A 23 -23.26 2.16 11.41
N PRO A 24 -22.54 3.14 11.97
CA PRO A 24 -21.51 3.82 11.21
C PRO A 24 -20.46 2.80 10.77
N PRO A 25 -19.78 2.98 9.63
CA PRO A 25 -18.57 2.22 9.36
C PRO A 25 -17.61 2.48 10.52
N THR A 26 -17.21 1.43 11.23
CA THR A 26 -16.04 1.46 12.12
C THR A 26 -14.83 1.71 11.23
N LYS A 27 -14.56 2.99 10.94
CA LYS A 27 -13.26 3.41 10.45
C LYS A 27 -12.25 3.13 11.58
N PRO A 28 -11.05 2.59 11.29
CA PRO A 28 -9.94 2.60 12.22
C PRO A 28 -9.77 4.01 12.76
N LEU A 29 -9.46 4.08 14.05
CA LEU A 29 -9.54 5.28 14.85
C LEU A 29 -8.45 6.26 14.38
N GLY A 30 -8.84 7.34 13.68
CA GLY A 30 -7.95 8.47 13.40
C GLY A 30 -7.28 8.52 12.02
N MET A 31 -7.80 7.89 10.97
CA MET A 31 -7.23 8.06 9.62
C MET A 31 -8.15 8.81 8.64
N SER A 32 -7.49 9.68 7.87
CA SER A 32 -8.02 10.36 6.69
C SER A 32 -8.73 9.36 5.77
N ALA A 33 -9.88 9.76 5.22
CA ALA A 33 -10.49 8.99 4.17
C ALA A 33 -9.49 8.91 3.00
N ARG A 34 -9.26 7.72 2.44
CA ARG A 34 -8.77 7.58 1.06
C ARG A 34 -9.76 8.34 0.18
N ALA A 35 -9.54 9.63 0.00
CA ALA A 35 -10.17 10.37 -1.07
C ALA A 35 -9.57 9.74 -2.32
N ALA A 36 -10.40 9.01 -3.07
CA ALA A 36 -10.07 8.68 -4.44
C ALA A 36 -9.89 10.04 -5.14
N VAL A 37 -8.64 10.48 -5.26
CA VAL A 37 -8.30 11.52 -6.20
C VAL A 37 -8.64 10.88 -7.54
N ALA A 38 -9.78 11.27 -8.10
CA ALA A 38 -10.03 11.05 -9.50
C ALA A 38 -8.93 11.86 -10.21
N ALA A 39 -7.82 11.19 -10.51
CA ALA A 39 -6.86 11.70 -11.45
C ALA A 39 -7.63 11.78 -12.77
N SER A 40 -8.13 12.97 -13.09
CA SER A 40 -8.35 13.36 -14.47
C SER A 40 -6.98 13.35 -15.10
N ALA A 41 -6.51 12.14 -15.47
CA ALA A 41 -5.27 11.97 -16.19
C ALA A 41 -5.37 12.88 -17.43
N PRO A 42 -4.35 13.71 -17.71
CA PRO A 42 -4.35 14.46 -18.95
C PRO A 42 -4.62 13.46 -20.09
N THR A 43 -5.50 13.84 -21.01
CA THR A 43 -5.76 13.02 -22.20
C THR A 43 -4.48 13.01 -23.02
N LEU A 44 -3.58 12.07 -22.73
CA LEU A 44 -2.34 11.90 -23.45
C LEU A 44 -2.71 11.60 -24.91
N GLN A 45 -2.29 12.46 -25.84
CA GLN A 45 -2.47 12.24 -27.27
C GLN A 45 -1.45 11.21 -27.78
N TRP A 46 -1.54 9.99 -27.24
CA TRP A 46 -0.68 8.88 -27.61
C TRP A 46 -1.16 8.26 -28.94
N GLN A 47 -0.21 8.05 -29.85
CA GLN A 47 -0.41 7.41 -31.15
C GLN A 47 0.36 6.08 -31.17
N PRO A 48 -0.25 4.97 -30.69
CA PRO A 48 0.44 3.70 -30.50
C PRO A 48 1.21 3.25 -31.74
N GLU A 49 0.63 3.40 -32.93
CA GLU A 49 1.21 2.99 -34.22
C GLU A 49 2.56 3.63 -34.56
N LEU A 50 2.79 4.88 -34.14
CA LEU A 50 4.00 5.65 -34.43
C LEU A 50 4.95 5.70 -33.24
N GLN A 51 4.39 5.70 -32.04
CA GLN A 51 5.11 6.01 -30.81
C GLN A 51 5.42 4.78 -29.97
N GLY A 52 4.70 3.66 -30.15
CA GLY A 52 4.86 2.47 -29.32
C GLY A 52 4.68 2.78 -27.82
N ILE A 53 5.21 1.89 -26.98
CA ILE A 53 5.28 2.06 -25.53
C ILE A 53 6.32 3.10 -25.15
N GLU A 54 7.47 3.14 -25.85
CA GLU A 54 8.52 4.13 -25.62
C GLU A 54 7.99 5.57 -25.67
N GLY A 55 7.16 5.90 -26.66
CA GLY A 55 6.58 7.24 -26.76
C GLY A 55 5.46 7.48 -25.73
N LEU A 56 4.74 6.45 -25.29
CA LEU A 56 3.83 6.60 -24.13
C LEU A 56 4.61 6.93 -22.86
N ALA A 57 5.74 6.26 -22.64
CA ALA A 57 6.62 6.51 -21.50
C ALA A 57 7.13 7.95 -21.48
N ALA A 58 7.56 8.45 -22.64
CA ALA A 58 7.98 9.85 -22.80
C ALA A 58 6.84 10.85 -22.54
N LEU A 59 5.63 10.57 -23.05
CA LEU A 59 4.46 11.44 -22.86
C LEU A 59 3.95 11.47 -21.41
N ALA A 60 4.06 10.34 -20.70
CA ALA A 60 3.60 10.20 -19.32
C ALA A 60 4.70 10.49 -18.28
N GLU A 61 5.94 10.72 -18.71
CA GLU A 61 7.12 10.90 -17.85
C GLU A 61 7.34 9.75 -16.86
N VAL A 62 7.12 8.51 -17.33
CA VAL A 62 7.27 7.28 -16.54
C VAL A 62 8.27 6.33 -17.18
N SER A 63 8.65 5.27 -16.45
CA SER A 63 9.49 4.20 -17.01
C SER A 63 8.80 3.46 -18.16
N LEU A 64 9.58 2.87 -19.08
CA LEU A 64 9.05 2.07 -20.19
C LEU A 64 8.13 0.94 -19.68
N TYR A 65 8.52 0.27 -18.60
CA TYR A 65 7.73 -0.82 -18.03
C TYR A 65 6.40 -0.34 -17.43
N GLU A 66 6.39 0.82 -16.79
CA GLU A 66 5.16 1.43 -16.28
C GLU A 66 4.23 1.86 -17.41
N ALA A 67 4.77 2.46 -18.47
CA ALA A 67 4.01 2.76 -19.68
C ALA A 67 3.41 1.49 -20.31
N ALA A 68 4.15 0.38 -20.32
CA ALA A 68 3.64 -0.91 -20.80
C ALA A 68 2.45 -1.40 -19.97
N ARG A 69 2.49 -1.20 -18.65
CA ARG A 69 1.36 -1.52 -17.76
C ARG A 69 0.15 -0.63 -18.04
N LEU A 70 0.34 0.68 -18.25
CA LEU A 70 -0.74 1.57 -18.66
C LEU A 70 -1.36 1.12 -20.00
N ALA A 71 -0.52 0.67 -20.93
CA ALA A 71 -0.94 0.15 -22.22
C ALA A 71 -1.70 -1.20 -22.15
N ASP A 72 -1.54 -2.01 -21.10
CA ASP A 72 -2.40 -3.19 -20.87
C ASP A 72 -3.88 -2.79 -20.64
N GLY A 73 -4.17 -1.52 -20.37
CA GLY A 73 -5.53 -0.98 -20.36
C GLY A 73 -6.13 -0.80 -21.76
N PHE A 74 -5.30 -0.64 -22.79
CA PHE A 74 -5.73 -0.31 -24.15
C PHE A 74 -6.71 -1.34 -24.75
N PRO A 75 -6.48 -2.67 -24.64
CA PRO A 75 -7.40 -3.66 -25.21
C PRO A 75 -8.76 -3.66 -24.50
N ARG A 76 -8.79 -3.31 -23.21
CA ARG A 76 -10.03 -3.18 -22.44
C ARG A 76 -10.83 -1.95 -22.85
N ALA A 77 -10.15 -0.86 -23.21
CA ALA A 77 -10.79 0.38 -23.64
C ALA A 77 -11.28 0.36 -25.10
N HIS A 78 -10.54 -0.30 -26.00
CA HIS A 78 -10.76 -0.22 -27.45
C HIS A 78 -11.11 -1.56 -28.12
N GLY A 79 -11.02 -2.67 -27.37
CA GLY A 79 -11.20 -4.03 -27.89
C GLY A 79 -9.91 -4.62 -28.47
N ALA A 80 -9.66 -5.91 -28.23
CA ALA A 80 -8.51 -6.63 -28.77
C ALA A 80 -8.54 -6.80 -30.30
N SER A 81 -9.65 -6.49 -30.96
CA SER A 81 -9.79 -6.48 -32.42
C SER A 81 -9.46 -5.12 -33.05
N HIS A 82 -9.04 -4.13 -32.27
CA HIS A 82 -8.68 -2.82 -32.80
C HIS A 82 -7.38 -2.92 -33.61
N PRO A 83 -7.30 -2.42 -34.85
CA PRO A 83 -6.11 -2.59 -35.71
C PRO A 83 -4.80 -2.10 -35.09
N ARG A 84 -4.87 -1.09 -34.22
CA ARG A 84 -3.72 -0.57 -33.46
C ARG A 84 -3.20 -1.52 -32.38
N TYR A 85 -4.00 -2.49 -31.95
CA TYR A 85 -3.56 -3.49 -30.97
C TYR A 85 -2.60 -4.51 -31.60
N ASP A 86 -2.80 -4.88 -32.86
CA ASP A 86 -1.98 -5.90 -33.53
C ASP A 86 -0.50 -5.52 -33.58
N VAL A 87 -0.21 -4.22 -33.79
CA VAL A 87 1.15 -3.68 -33.85
C VAL A 87 1.80 -3.46 -32.48
N LEU A 88 1.00 -3.34 -31.41
CA LEU A 88 1.48 -2.95 -30.08
C LEU A 88 1.91 -4.14 -29.22
N TRP A 89 3.16 -4.17 -28.75
CA TRP A 89 3.59 -5.13 -27.73
C TRP A 89 3.22 -4.67 -26.33
N THR A 90 2.15 -5.26 -25.78
CA THR A 90 1.80 -5.09 -24.37
C THR A 90 2.49 -6.14 -23.50
N ARG A 91 2.59 -5.87 -22.19
CA ARG A 91 3.17 -6.83 -21.23
C ARG A 91 2.38 -8.13 -21.23
N GLU A 92 1.05 -8.05 -21.24
CA GLU A 92 0.18 -9.24 -21.31
C GLU A 92 0.47 -10.10 -22.56
N ARG A 93 0.67 -9.48 -23.74
CA ARG A 93 0.99 -10.20 -24.97
C ARG A 93 2.34 -10.91 -24.90
N VAL A 94 3.35 -10.23 -24.37
CA VAL A 94 4.70 -10.80 -24.24
C VAL A 94 4.70 -11.93 -23.21
N CYS A 95 4.02 -11.75 -22.08
CA CYS A 95 3.88 -12.78 -21.05
C CYS A 95 3.16 -14.04 -21.57
N ALA A 96 2.20 -13.88 -22.49
CA ALA A 96 1.47 -15.01 -23.09
C ALA A 96 2.32 -15.84 -24.08
N LEU A 97 3.50 -15.38 -24.49
CA LEU A 97 4.39 -16.14 -25.37
C LEU A 97 5.15 -17.21 -24.58
N GLU A 98 5.32 -18.39 -25.17
CA GLU A 98 6.24 -19.41 -24.66
C GLU A 98 7.70 -18.91 -24.68
N THR A 99 8.53 -19.43 -23.78
CA THR A 99 9.93 -18.95 -23.64
C THR A 99 10.72 -19.13 -24.92
N SER A 100 10.51 -20.25 -25.63
CA SER A 100 11.11 -20.51 -26.94
C SER A 100 10.63 -19.51 -28.01
N ALA A 101 9.38 -19.08 -27.96
CA ALA A 101 8.84 -18.08 -28.89
C ALA A 101 9.41 -16.68 -28.63
N LEU A 102 9.65 -16.32 -27.36
CA LEU A 102 10.36 -15.08 -27.01
C LEU A 102 11.78 -15.07 -27.59
N VAL A 103 12.53 -16.15 -27.35
CA VAL A 103 13.92 -16.29 -27.86
C VAL A 103 13.94 -16.28 -29.39
N ALA A 104 13.10 -17.07 -30.06
CA ALA A 104 13.06 -17.11 -31.52
C ALA A 104 12.73 -15.74 -32.14
N ARG A 105 11.87 -14.96 -31.49
CA ARG A 105 11.54 -13.62 -31.96
C ARG A 105 12.67 -12.61 -31.72
N LEU A 106 13.42 -12.74 -30.63
CA LEU A 106 14.65 -11.96 -30.42
C LEU A 106 15.71 -12.31 -31.48
N GLU A 107 15.85 -13.60 -31.82
CA GLU A 107 16.77 -14.05 -32.87
C GLU A 107 16.40 -13.53 -34.26
N GLN A 108 15.12 -13.44 -34.58
CA GLN A 108 14.63 -12.78 -35.81
C GLN A 108 15.02 -11.30 -35.88
N LEU A 109 15.20 -10.66 -34.72
CA LEU A 109 15.71 -9.30 -34.59
C LEU A 109 17.25 -9.26 -34.48
N GLY A 110 17.95 -10.33 -34.87
CA GLY A 110 19.41 -10.40 -34.82
C GLY A 110 20.01 -10.50 -33.40
N ILE A 111 19.17 -10.64 -32.38
CA ILE A 111 19.59 -10.74 -30.98
C ILE A 111 19.71 -12.21 -30.61
N ARG A 112 20.94 -12.72 -30.56
CA ARG A 112 21.20 -14.06 -30.03
C ARG A 112 21.09 -14.05 -28.51
N VAL A 113 20.13 -14.79 -27.97
CA VAL A 113 19.92 -14.91 -26.53
C VAL A 113 20.71 -16.10 -25.99
N ASP A 114 21.68 -15.81 -25.12
CA ASP A 114 22.40 -16.82 -24.38
C ASP A 114 21.87 -16.87 -22.94
N HIS A 115 21.31 -18.01 -22.55
CA HIS A 115 20.67 -18.21 -21.24
C HIS A 115 21.65 -18.01 -20.08
N ASP A 116 22.83 -18.61 -20.17
CA ASP A 116 23.80 -18.63 -19.07
C ASP A 116 24.45 -17.25 -18.90
N ARG A 117 24.73 -16.59 -20.02
CA ARG A 117 25.17 -15.20 -20.03
C ARG A 117 24.12 -14.27 -19.44
N PHE A 118 22.84 -14.46 -19.81
CA PHE A 118 21.75 -13.65 -19.29
C PHE A 118 21.67 -13.78 -17.76
N ILE A 119 21.66 -15.00 -17.20
CA ILE A 119 21.62 -15.21 -15.75
C ILE A 119 22.84 -14.61 -15.04
N THR A 120 24.02 -14.71 -15.66
CA THR A 120 25.29 -14.30 -15.03
C THR A 120 25.51 -12.79 -15.06
N GLU A 121 25.14 -12.11 -16.14
CA GLU A 121 25.47 -10.69 -16.36
C GLU A 121 24.36 -9.73 -15.93
N THR A 122 23.09 -10.12 -16.08
CA THR A 122 21.94 -9.30 -15.68
C THR A 122 21.97 -8.75 -14.25
N PRO A 123 22.52 -9.44 -13.21
CA PRO A 123 22.57 -8.91 -11.85
C PRO A 123 23.29 -7.57 -11.75
N ARG A 124 24.27 -7.32 -12.61
CA ARG A 124 25.06 -6.07 -12.62
C ARG A 124 24.24 -4.85 -13.06
N PHE A 125 23.13 -5.09 -13.75
CA PHE A 125 22.26 -4.05 -14.29
C PHE A 125 21.10 -3.72 -13.36
N GLY A 126 20.62 -4.69 -12.57
CA GLY A 126 19.44 -4.57 -11.71
C GLY A 126 18.10 -4.42 -12.44
N SER A 127 18.12 -3.96 -13.69
CA SER A 127 16.95 -3.74 -14.55
C SER A 127 17.05 -4.56 -15.84
N ALA A 128 15.94 -5.21 -16.19
CA ALA A 128 15.83 -5.96 -17.42
C ALA A 128 15.75 -5.03 -18.64
N VAL A 129 15.08 -3.88 -18.50
CA VAL A 129 15.02 -2.86 -19.55
C VAL A 129 16.40 -2.25 -19.79
N ARG A 130 17.16 -1.98 -18.73
CA ARG A 130 18.53 -1.49 -18.82
C ARG A 130 19.44 -2.49 -19.51
N TRP A 131 19.38 -3.77 -19.12
CA TRP A 131 20.08 -4.86 -19.79
C TRP A 131 19.77 -4.87 -21.29
N ALA A 132 18.49 -4.88 -21.67
CA ALA A 132 18.06 -4.89 -23.06
C ALA A 132 18.63 -3.69 -23.84
N ARG A 133 18.57 -2.49 -23.23
CA ARG A 133 19.04 -1.26 -23.86
C ARG A 133 20.54 -1.21 -24.07
N GLU A 134 21.32 -1.72 -23.12
CA GLU A 134 22.78 -1.63 -23.15
C GLU A 134 23.43 -2.82 -23.88
N THR A 135 22.71 -3.94 -24.05
CA THR A 135 23.30 -5.17 -24.62
C THR A 135 22.60 -5.70 -25.88
N TRP A 136 21.27 -5.62 -25.97
CA TRP A 136 20.50 -6.21 -27.06
C TRP A 136 20.14 -5.18 -28.14
N LEU A 137 19.64 -4.01 -27.74
CA LEU A 137 19.28 -2.97 -28.69
C LEU A 137 20.44 -2.46 -29.56
N PRO A 138 21.70 -2.35 -29.08
CA PRO A 138 22.81 -1.88 -29.92
C PRO A 138 23.19 -2.84 -31.06
N ILE A 139 22.81 -4.12 -30.96
CA ILE A 139 23.08 -5.13 -32.00
C ILE A 139 21.84 -5.45 -32.85
N ALA A 140 20.68 -4.91 -32.48
CA ALA A 140 19.47 -5.05 -33.28
C ALA A 140 19.64 -4.31 -34.63
N PRO A 141 18.97 -4.76 -35.70
CA PRO A 141 19.03 -4.11 -37.01
C PRO A 141 18.68 -2.63 -36.92
N ALA A 142 19.38 -1.79 -37.69
CA ALA A 142 19.15 -0.34 -37.74
C ALA A 142 17.72 0.06 -38.18
N HIS A 143 16.96 -0.89 -38.76
CA HIS A 143 15.58 -0.71 -39.17
C HIS A 143 14.56 -1.26 -38.15
N ALA A 144 14.99 -1.66 -36.95
CA ALA A 144 14.07 -2.03 -35.88
C ALA A 144 13.19 -0.82 -35.53
N ASP A 145 11.89 -0.96 -35.83
CA ASP A 145 10.91 0.07 -35.49
C ASP A 145 10.66 0.16 -33.98
N VAL A 146 9.85 1.13 -33.57
CA VAL A 146 9.54 1.35 -32.15
C VAL A 146 8.92 0.11 -31.50
N HIS A 147 8.10 -0.64 -32.23
CA HIS A 147 7.43 -1.84 -31.72
C HIS A 147 8.40 -2.99 -31.52
N ALA A 148 9.37 -3.16 -32.41
CA ALA A 148 10.45 -4.12 -32.23
C ALA A 148 11.29 -3.76 -30.98
N ARG A 149 11.59 -2.48 -30.76
CA ARG A 149 12.33 -2.02 -29.58
C ARG A 149 11.54 -2.26 -28.29
N ASP A 150 10.24 -1.98 -28.29
CA ASP A 150 9.34 -2.27 -27.17
C ASP A 150 9.33 -3.78 -26.85
N PHE A 151 9.21 -4.62 -27.89
CA PHE A 151 9.27 -6.06 -27.73
C PHE A 151 10.57 -6.53 -27.07
N VAL A 152 11.72 -6.02 -27.52
CA VAL A 152 13.03 -6.39 -26.94
C VAL A 152 13.11 -6.07 -25.45
N ALA A 153 12.64 -4.88 -25.05
CA ALA A 153 12.62 -4.48 -23.64
C ALA A 153 11.68 -5.34 -22.78
N LEU A 154 10.46 -5.60 -23.27
CA LEU A 154 9.47 -6.41 -22.56
C LEU A 154 9.86 -7.90 -22.51
N ALA A 155 10.44 -8.42 -23.58
CA ALA A 155 10.96 -9.79 -23.61
C ALA A 155 12.08 -9.98 -22.59
N ALA A 156 12.97 -8.99 -22.41
CA ALA A 156 13.98 -9.05 -21.36
C ALA A 156 13.35 -9.12 -19.95
N CYS A 157 12.29 -8.33 -19.70
CA CYS A 157 11.57 -8.37 -18.42
C CYS A 157 10.96 -9.76 -18.17
N GLU A 158 10.32 -10.32 -19.19
CA GLU A 158 9.67 -11.63 -19.08
C GLU A 158 10.69 -12.77 -18.95
N LEU A 159 11.79 -12.73 -19.70
CA LEU A 159 12.87 -13.71 -19.58
C LEU A 159 13.55 -13.64 -18.20
N TRP A 160 13.69 -12.44 -17.62
CA TRP A 160 14.16 -12.30 -16.24
C TRP A 160 13.23 -13.02 -15.25
N LYS A 161 11.92 -12.79 -15.34
CA LYS A 161 10.94 -13.47 -14.47
C LYS A 161 11.01 -14.99 -14.56
N ARG A 162 11.31 -15.52 -15.76
CA ARG A 162 11.34 -16.97 -16.02
C ARG A 162 12.65 -17.65 -15.68
N TRP A 163 13.77 -17.01 -16.01
CA TRP A 163 15.11 -17.60 -15.86
C TRP A 163 15.79 -17.23 -14.55
N ARG A 164 15.42 -16.08 -13.96
CA ARG A 164 16.01 -15.57 -12.73
C ARG A 164 14.99 -14.81 -11.88
N PRO A 165 13.97 -15.49 -11.32
CA PRO A 165 12.97 -14.85 -10.48
C PRO A 165 13.57 -14.24 -9.19
N GLU A 166 14.64 -14.82 -8.64
CA GLU A 166 15.36 -14.28 -7.48
C GLU A 166 16.84 -13.95 -7.75
N PRO A 167 17.31 -12.76 -7.34
CA PRO A 167 16.52 -11.57 -7.00
C PRO A 167 15.74 -11.03 -8.21
N PRO A 168 14.54 -10.47 -7.97
CA PRO A 168 13.72 -9.87 -9.02
C PRO A 168 14.42 -8.67 -9.67
N SER A 169 14.03 -8.37 -10.90
CA SER A 169 14.45 -7.12 -11.56
C SER A 169 13.76 -5.91 -10.93
N GLN A 170 14.30 -4.71 -11.16
CA GLN A 170 13.66 -3.44 -10.80
C GLN A 170 12.21 -3.36 -11.29
N GLU A 171 11.93 -3.81 -12.52
CA GLU A 171 10.57 -3.82 -13.09
C GLU A 171 9.63 -4.76 -12.34
N SER A 172 10.14 -5.93 -11.91
CA SER A 172 9.35 -6.90 -11.14
C SER A 172 9.10 -6.43 -9.71
N LEU A 173 10.04 -5.69 -9.10
CA LEU A 173 9.84 -5.04 -7.80
C LEU A 173 8.80 -3.91 -7.90
N ASN A 174 8.92 -3.07 -8.93
CA ASN A 174 7.94 -2.01 -9.18
C ASN A 174 6.54 -2.59 -9.43
N GLU A 175 6.44 -3.71 -10.15
CA GLU A 175 5.16 -4.40 -10.33
C GLU A 175 4.52 -4.85 -9.00
N LEU A 176 5.31 -5.42 -8.09
CA LEU A 176 4.79 -5.81 -6.76
C LEU A 176 4.26 -4.60 -5.98
N LEU A 177 4.95 -3.47 -6.08
CA LEU A 177 4.55 -2.21 -5.44
C LEU A 177 3.19 -1.74 -5.98
N LEU A 178 3.07 -1.62 -7.30
CA LEU A 178 1.89 -1.11 -8.00
C LEU A 178 0.69 -2.06 -7.88
N VAL A 179 0.89 -3.38 -7.90
CA VAL A 179 -0.21 -4.34 -7.67
C VAL A 179 -0.80 -4.17 -6.27
N GLY A 180 0.04 -3.91 -5.26
CA GLY A 180 -0.43 -3.56 -3.92
C GLY A 180 -1.30 -2.30 -3.90
N GLU A 181 -0.87 -1.25 -4.61
CA GLU A 181 -1.66 0.00 -4.77
C GLU A 181 -3.02 -0.25 -5.44
N GLU A 182 -3.05 -1.09 -6.48
CA GLU A 182 -4.29 -1.43 -7.16
C GLU A 182 -5.29 -2.17 -6.24
N HIS A 183 -4.81 -3.08 -5.39
CA HIS A 183 -5.66 -3.74 -4.39
C HIS A 183 -6.16 -2.72 -3.34
N ALA A 184 -5.26 -1.84 -2.88
CA ALA A 184 -5.58 -0.77 -1.95
C ALA A 184 -6.66 0.19 -2.49
N ALA A 185 -6.58 0.55 -3.77
CA ALA A 185 -7.57 1.39 -4.45
C ALA A 185 -8.95 0.72 -4.55
N ARG A 186 -8.99 -0.62 -4.57
CA ARG A 186 -10.22 -1.43 -4.57
C ARG A 186 -10.71 -1.79 -3.16
N HIS A 187 -10.08 -1.25 -2.11
CA HIS A 187 -10.34 -1.57 -0.70
C HIS A 187 -10.18 -3.08 -0.38
N ASP A 188 -9.29 -3.75 -1.11
CA ASP A 188 -8.90 -5.13 -0.83
C ASP A 188 -7.62 -5.13 0.03
N ASP A 189 -7.77 -4.69 1.29
CA ASP A 189 -6.65 -4.44 2.19
C ASP A 189 -5.83 -5.71 2.49
N LEU A 190 -6.48 -6.89 2.51
CA LEU A 190 -5.78 -8.17 2.71
C LEU A 190 -4.78 -8.43 1.59
N ALA A 191 -5.24 -8.32 0.34
CA ALA A 191 -4.38 -8.55 -0.82
C ALA A 191 -3.32 -7.45 -0.95
N ALA A 192 -3.66 -6.18 -0.67
CA ALA A 192 -2.68 -5.09 -0.67
C ALA A 192 -1.55 -5.34 0.34
N THR A 193 -1.89 -5.70 1.58
CA THR A 193 -0.91 -6.01 2.63
C THR A 193 -0.04 -7.22 2.27
N GLU A 194 -0.59 -8.30 1.72
CA GLU A 194 0.21 -9.47 1.31
C GLU A 194 1.22 -9.11 0.20
N HIS A 195 0.80 -8.33 -0.80
CA HIS A 195 1.68 -7.91 -1.89
C HIS A 195 2.79 -6.98 -1.40
N TRP A 196 2.49 -6.05 -0.50
CA TRP A 196 3.50 -5.16 0.06
C TRP A 196 4.47 -5.83 1.03
N ILE A 197 4.03 -6.84 1.78
CA ILE A 197 4.95 -7.71 2.54
C ILE A 197 5.90 -8.44 1.57
N ARG A 198 5.39 -8.96 0.46
CA ARG A 198 6.21 -9.63 -0.56
C ARG A 198 7.20 -8.65 -1.21
N PHE A 199 6.74 -7.45 -1.58
CA PHE A 199 7.59 -6.38 -2.10
C PHE A 199 8.75 -6.11 -1.14
N TRP A 200 8.46 -5.86 0.13
CA TRP A 200 9.50 -5.61 1.13
C TRP A 200 10.46 -6.79 1.30
N GLY A 201 9.94 -8.02 1.34
CA GLY A 201 10.77 -9.23 1.45
C GLY A 201 11.76 -9.39 0.29
N CYS A 202 11.38 -8.96 -0.92
CA CYS A 202 12.25 -8.95 -2.09
C CYS A 202 13.19 -7.74 -2.15
N PHE A 203 12.73 -6.59 -1.66
CA PHE A 203 13.47 -5.32 -1.75
C PHE A 203 14.53 -5.17 -0.65
N ARG A 204 14.19 -5.53 0.59
CA ARG A 204 15.07 -5.37 1.76
C ARG A 204 16.47 -5.99 1.57
N PRO A 205 16.66 -7.18 0.97
CA PRO A 205 17.99 -7.74 0.75
C PRO A 205 18.88 -6.93 -0.19
N LEU A 206 18.30 -6.03 -0.99
CA LEU A 206 19.02 -5.14 -1.89
C LEU A 206 19.50 -3.86 -1.19
N LEU A 207 18.99 -3.58 0.01
CA LEU A 207 19.35 -2.41 0.79
C LEU A 207 20.65 -2.65 1.55
N THR A 208 21.49 -1.62 1.57
CA THR A 208 22.69 -1.55 2.41
C THR A 208 22.45 -0.65 3.62
N PRO A 209 23.33 -0.67 4.64
CA PRO A 209 23.22 0.22 5.81
C PRO A 209 23.19 1.72 5.49
N GLU A 210 23.65 2.13 4.31
CA GLU A 210 23.66 3.52 3.85
C GLU A 210 22.27 3.98 3.35
N HIS A 211 21.39 3.06 2.95
CA HIS A 211 20.05 3.36 2.42
C HIS A 211 19.06 3.65 3.56
N ARG A 212 19.31 4.73 4.31
CA ARG A 212 18.58 5.08 5.54
C ARG A 212 17.38 6.00 5.32
N THR A 213 17.07 6.34 4.07
CA THR A 213 15.91 7.12 3.65
C THR A 213 15.22 6.45 2.46
N THR A 214 13.93 6.71 2.32
CA THR A 214 13.08 6.32 1.19
C THR A 214 13.60 6.91 -0.12
N SER A 215 14.16 8.12 -0.11
CA SER A 215 14.83 8.70 -1.28
C SER A 215 16.04 7.90 -1.73
N ALA A 216 16.97 7.60 -0.82
CA ALA A 216 18.15 6.81 -1.16
C ALA A 216 17.79 5.40 -1.64
N ALA A 217 16.77 4.78 -1.03
CA ALA A 217 16.27 3.48 -1.46
C ALA A 217 15.54 3.55 -2.82
N GLY A 218 14.85 4.65 -3.12
CA GLY A 218 14.15 4.86 -4.39
C GLY A 218 15.09 4.88 -5.60
N GLU A 219 16.31 5.43 -5.42
CA GLU A 219 17.35 5.42 -6.45
C GLU A 219 17.71 4.00 -6.91
N LEU A 220 17.73 3.02 -6.00
CA LEU A 220 17.98 1.60 -6.34
C LEU A 220 16.88 0.98 -7.21
N LEU A 221 15.67 1.53 -7.16
CA LEU A 221 14.54 1.08 -7.97
C LEU A 221 14.35 1.92 -9.23
N GLY A 222 15.13 3.00 -9.38
CA GLY A 222 14.93 3.98 -10.46
C GLY A 222 13.57 4.70 -10.36
N ILE A 223 13.05 4.86 -9.15
CA ILE A 223 11.78 5.56 -8.87
C ILE A 223 12.04 6.76 -7.95
N ASP A 224 11.13 7.73 -7.99
CA ASP A 224 11.19 8.88 -7.09
C ASP A 224 10.99 8.45 -5.62
N GLY A 225 11.75 9.07 -4.71
CA GLY A 225 11.68 8.77 -3.28
C GLY A 225 10.29 8.92 -2.67
N SER A 226 9.47 9.84 -3.21
CA SER A 226 8.09 10.04 -2.77
C SER A 226 7.22 8.80 -2.97
N VAL A 227 7.54 7.93 -3.93
CA VAL A 227 6.80 6.69 -4.16
C VAL A 227 6.97 5.74 -2.97
N LEU A 228 8.21 5.52 -2.50
CA LEU A 228 8.48 4.70 -1.31
C LEU A 228 7.99 5.37 -0.02
N PHE A 229 8.07 6.70 0.04
CA PHE A 229 7.52 7.48 1.16
C PHE A 229 6.01 7.26 1.31
N ASN A 230 5.27 7.40 0.21
CA ASN A 230 3.81 7.19 0.19
C ASN A 230 3.46 5.73 0.46
N TRP A 231 4.21 4.79 -0.13
CA TRP A 231 4.04 3.35 0.11
C TRP A 231 4.06 3.00 1.60
N GLY A 232 5.00 3.52 2.40
CA GLY A 232 5.06 3.19 3.83
C GLY A 232 3.79 3.58 4.60
N SER A 233 3.18 4.71 4.24
CA SER A 233 1.92 5.18 4.81
C SER A 233 0.74 4.33 4.32
N ASP A 234 0.66 4.07 3.01
CA ASP A 234 -0.39 3.26 2.40
C ASP A 234 -0.39 1.81 2.88
N PHE A 235 0.80 1.22 3.02
CA PHE A 235 1.01 -0.09 3.59
C PHE A 235 0.50 -0.16 5.02
N SER A 236 0.83 0.83 5.84
CA SER A 236 0.41 0.86 7.26
C SER A 236 -1.08 1.00 7.42
N MET A 237 -1.70 1.83 6.60
CA MET A 237 -3.14 1.95 6.57
C MET A 237 -3.80 0.61 6.20
N ALA A 238 -3.38 -0.03 5.10
CA ALA A 238 -3.93 -1.31 4.69
C ALA A 238 -3.69 -2.41 5.75
N ALA A 239 -2.51 -2.45 6.36
CA ALA A 239 -2.15 -3.40 7.41
C ALA A 239 -3.09 -3.27 8.63
N THR A 240 -3.42 -2.05 9.04
CA THR A 240 -4.38 -1.80 10.13
C THR A 240 -5.76 -2.38 9.81
N TYR A 241 -6.28 -2.18 8.59
CA TYR A 241 -7.55 -2.79 8.17
C TYR A 241 -7.46 -4.31 8.09
N ALA A 242 -6.39 -4.83 7.49
CA ALA A 242 -6.14 -6.26 7.32
C ALA A 242 -6.07 -6.99 8.68
N ALA A 243 -5.39 -6.41 9.67
CA ALA A 243 -5.18 -6.98 10.99
C ALA A 243 -6.49 -7.27 11.76
N THR A 244 -7.55 -6.49 11.51
CA THR A 244 -8.87 -6.73 12.11
C THR A 244 -9.58 -7.97 11.56
N ARG A 245 -9.15 -8.46 10.40
CA ARG A 245 -9.75 -9.57 9.65
C ARG A 245 -8.86 -10.81 9.67
N ASP A 246 -7.54 -10.63 9.70
CA ASP A 246 -6.54 -11.67 9.76
C ASP A 246 -5.40 -11.25 10.69
N ALA A 247 -5.40 -11.84 11.90
CA ALA A 247 -4.41 -11.52 12.91
C ALA A 247 -3.01 -12.05 12.57
N ALA A 248 -2.90 -13.13 11.81
CA ALA A 248 -1.60 -13.68 11.42
C ALA A 248 -0.94 -12.78 10.36
N LEU A 249 -1.72 -12.32 9.37
CA LEU A 249 -1.26 -11.32 8.41
C LEU A 249 -0.91 -10.00 9.09
N GLY A 250 -1.73 -9.55 10.06
CA GLY A 250 -1.44 -8.35 10.85
C GLY A 250 -0.10 -8.43 11.60
N ARG A 251 0.21 -9.55 12.25
CA ARG A 251 1.50 -9.73 12.93
C ARG A 251 2.69 -9.67 11.95
N ARG A 252 2.59 -10.35 10.80
CA ARG A 252 3.60 -10.25 9.74
C ARG A 252 3.76 -8.81 9.24
N ALA A 253 2.67 -8.07 9.10
CA ALA A 253 2.72 -6.67 8.70
C ALA A 253 3.43 -5.79 9.75
N ALA A 254 3.16 -6.01 11.05
CA ALA A 254 3.83 -5.29 12.13
C ALA A 254 5.34 -5.58 12.23
N GLU A 255 5.77 -6.79 11.87
CA GLU A 255 7.18 -7.14 11.71
C GLU A 255 7.80 -6.30 10.58
N VAL A 256 7.18 -6.30 9.40
CA VAL A 256 7.63 -5.49 8.25
C VAL A 256 7.67 -3.99 8.58
N GLN A 257 6.65 -3.43 9.24
CA GLN A 257 6.65 -2.04 9.67
C GLN A 257 7.84 -1.74 10.62
N GLY A 258 8.19 -2.68 11.50
CA GLY A 258 9.35 -2.56 12.38
C GLY A 258 10.66 -2.54 11.58
N GLU A 259 10.81 -3.45 10.61
CA GLU A 259 11.97 -3.50 9.73
C GLU A 259 12.13 -2.23 8.89
N VAL A 260 11.03 -1.72 8.35
CA VAL A 260 10.99 -0.44 7.60
C VAL A 260 11.44 0.71 8.50
N LEU A 261 10.95 0.79 9.74
CA LEU A 261 11.36 1.81 10.71
C LEU A 261 12.84 1.68 11.11
N THR A 262 13.39 0.47 11.15
CA THR A 262 14.82 0.24 11.42
C THR A 262 15.67 0.67 10.22
N GLN A 263 15.28 0.27 9.01
CA GLN A 263 16.01 0.57 7.79
C GLN A 263 16.02 2.08 7.52
N PHE A 264 14.85 2.71 7.52
CA PHE A 264 14.70 4.13 7.21
C PHE A 264 14.87 5.03 8.44
N SER A 265 15.95 4.78 9.19
CA SER A 265 16.26 5.44 10.45
C SER A 265 16.71 6.90 10.34
N ALA A 266 16.94 7.40 9.12
CA ALA A 266 17.28 8.80 8.86
C ALA A 266 16.11 9.59 8.24
N GLU A 267 14.93 8.98 8.13
CA GLU A 267 13.71 9.72 7.78
C GLU A 267 13.28 10.68 8.89
N GLU A 268 12.51 11.69 8.53
CA GLU A 268 11.99 12.68 9.47
C GLU A 268 10.89 12.09 10.37
N ASP A 269 10.76 12.64 11.59
CA ASP A 269 9.75 12.22 12.56
C ASP A 269 8.32 12.35 12.01
N SER A 270 8.09 13.32 11.10
CA SER A 270 6.79 13.51 10.43
C SER A 270 6.33 12.28 9.66
N TRP A 271 7.26 11.43 9.21
CA TRP A 271 6.96 10.16 8.55
C TRP A 271 7.09 8.96 9.49
N ARG A 272 8.14 8.95 10.33
CA ARG A 272 8.45 7.82 11.22
C ARG A 272 7.44 7.64 12.35
N LEU A 273 7.00 8.72 12.98
CA LEU A 273 6.13 8.66 14.16
C LEU A 273 4.74 8.09 13.84
N PRO A 274 4.04 8.53 12.77
CA PRO A 274 2.78 7.90 12.34
C PRO A 274 2.95 6.39 12.10
N LEU A 275 4.01 5.99 11.38
CA LEU A 275 4.30 4.58 11.09
C LEU A 275 4.52 3.74 12.36
N ALA A 276 5.23 4.28 13.36
CA ALA A 276 5.41 3.63 14.65
C ALA A 276 4.08 3.47 15.41
N CYS A 277 3.22 4.49 15.36
CA CYS A 277 1.89 4.44 15.98
C CYS A 277 0.98 3.42 15.29
N ASP A 278 1.01 3.34 13.95
CA ASP A 278 0.21 2.39 13.18
C ASP A 278 0.67 0.95 13.43
N ARG A 279 2.00 0.72 13.55
CA ARG A 279 2.54 -0.58 13.99
C ARG A 279 2.01 -0.99 15.36
N ALA A 280 1.99 -0.06 16.31
CA ALA A 280 1.45 -0.33 17.64
C ALA A 280 -0.05 -0.66 17.59
N GLU A 281 -0.83 0.02 16.76
CA GLU A 281 -2.25 -0.31 16.55
C GLU A 281 -2.42 -1.73 16.01
N VAL A 282 -1.67 -2.09 14.97
CA VAL A 282 -1.67 -3.46 14.40
C VAL A 282 -1.35 -4.50 15.48
N LEU A 283 -0.29 -4.29 16.25
CA LEU A 283 0.08 -5.19 17.35
C LEU A 283 -1.02 -5.30 18.40
N TYR A 284 -1.63 -4.19 18.77
CA TYR A 284 -2.69 -4.17 19.78
C TYR A 284 -3.92 -4.98 19.35
N VAL A 285 -4.38 -4.78 18.10
CA VAL A 285 -5.58 -5.48 17.59
C VAL A 285 -5.31 -6.96 17.31
N THR A 286 -4.06 -7.35 17.06
CA THR A 286 -3.67 -8.75 16.87
C THR A 286 -3.36 -9.51 18.17
N GLY A 287 -3.40 -8.82 19.32
CA GLY A 287 -3.30 -9.40 20.66
C GLY A 287 -2.03 -9.05 21.43
N GLU A 288 -1.03 -8.44 20.78
CA GLU A 288 0.28 -8.08 21.35
C GLU A 288 0.23 -6.74 22.10
N ARG A 289 -0.70 -6.62 23.05
CA ARG A 289 -1.05 -5.34 23.70
C ARG A 289 0.07 -4.74 24.51
N ILE A 290 0.87 -5.56 25.20
CA ILE A 290 1.97 -5.08 26.05
C ILE A 290 3.02 -4.38 25.18
N GLU A 291 3.41 -5.00 24.06
CA GLU A 291 4.38 -4.43 23.13
C GLU A 291 3.83 -3.18 22.45
N ALA A 292 2.56 -3.20 22.03
CA ALA A 292 1.89 -2.02 21.48
C ALA A 292 1.91 -0.82 22.44
N GLU A 293 1.54 -1.04 23.72
CA GLU A 293 1.61 0.02 24.72
C GLU A 293 3.04 0.51 24.95
N ARG A 294 4.02 -0.41 24.97
CA ARG A 294 5.44 -0.07 25.14
C ARG A 294 5.92 0.86 24.03
N ILE A 295 5.64 0.53 22.77
CA ILE A 295 5.99 1.36 21.60
C ILE A 295 5.39 2.77 21.75
N LEU A 296 4.09 2.87 22.04
CA LEU A 296 3.42 4.18 22.14
C LEU A 296 3.94 5.01 23.32
N ARG A 297 4.28 4.38 24.45
CA ARG A 297 4.91 5.06 25.58
C ARG A 297 6.30 5.59 25.25
N GLU A 298 7.12 4.79 24.56
CA GLU A 298 8.43 5.21 24.08
C GLU A 298 8.30 6.42 23.12
N GLN A 299 7.30 6.41 22.23
CA GLN A 299 7.03 7.56 21.36
C GLN A 299 6.58 8.80 22.15
N ILE A 300 5.76 8.64 23.20
CA ILE A 300 5.36 9.72 24.10
C ILE A 300 6.55 10.32 24.84
N GLU A 301 7.49 9.48 25.28
CA GLU A 301 8.70 9.89 26.00
C GLU A 301 9.67 10.63 25.07
N THR A 302 9.84 10.14 23.83
CA THR A 302 10.77 10.70 22.84
C THR A 302 10.22 11.95 22.17
N HIS A 303 8.91 11.99 21.90
CA HIS A 303 8.22 13.08 21.22
C HIS A 303 7.08 13.66 22.09
N PRO A 304 7.37 14.21 23.28
CA PRO A 304 6.35 14.61 24.24
C PRO A 304 5.46 15.78 23.77
N THR A 305 5.86 16.48 22.70
CA THR A 305 5.11 17.58 22.09
C THR A 305 4.29 17.15 20.87
N SER A 306 4.25 15.86 20.52
CA SER A 306 3.30 15.34 19.53
C SER A 306 2.14 14.65 20.23
N ALA A 307 0.92 15.02 19.85
CA ALA A 307 -0.32 14.47 20.38
C ALA A 307 -0.61 13.06 19.84
N GLY A 308 -0.03 12.67 18.70
CA GLY A 308 -0.39 11.44 17.98
C GLY A 308 -0.30 10.18 18.83
N ALA A 309 0.84 9.94 19.49
CA ALA A 309 1.03 8.73 20.31
C ALA A 309 0.14 8.72 21.57
N TYR A 310 -0.12 9.88 22.18
CA TYR A 310 -1.07 10.00 23.29
C TYR A 310 -2.48 9.64 22.85
N VAL A 311 -2.92 10.20 21.72
CA VAL A 311 -4.25 9.97 21.17
C VAL A 311 -4.42 8.52 20.75
N ARG A 312 -3.45 7.94 20.05
CA ARG A 312 -3.48 6.54 19.63
C ARG A 312 -3.60 5.60 20.84
N LEU A 313 -2.77 5.79 21.86
CA LEU A 313 -2.79 4.95 23.05
C LEU A 313 -4.11 5.08 23.83
N ALA A 314 -4.63 6.30 23.97
CA ALA A 314 -5.92 6.54 24.59
C ALA A 314 -7.06 5.85 23.83
N ASP A 315 -7.06 5.91 22.50
CA ASP A 315 -8.05 5.27 21.63
C ASP A 315 -7.99 3.75 21.69
N LEU A 316 -6.81 3.15 21.84
CA LEU A 316 -6.66 1.70 22.00
C LEU A 316 -7.22 1.20 23.35
N TRP A 317 -7.04 1.97 24.42
CA TRP A 317 -7.64 1.65 25.73
C TRP A 317 -9.14 1.87 25.73
N ALA A 318 -9.58 3.03 25.22
CA ALA A 318 -10.95 3.48 25.27
C ALA A 318 -11.46 3.85 23.86
N PRO A 319 -11.77 2.83 23.02
CA PRO A 319 -12.37 3.08 21.71
C PRO A 319 -13.65 3.90 21.83
N HIS A 320 -14.00 4.63 20.77
CA HIS A 320 -15.21 5.46 20.76
C HIS A 320 -16.47 4.66 21.18
N GLY A 321 -17.19 5.19 22.19
CA GLY A 321 -18.38 4.54 22.73
C GLY A 321 -18.09 3.43 23.74
N SER A 322 -16.85 3.28 24.20
CA SER A 322 -16.50 2.38 25.29
C SER A 322 -17.34 2.67 26.53
N LYS A 323 -17.83 1.59 27.16
CA LYS A 323 -18.56 1.63 28.44
C LYS A 323 -17.67 1.26 29.63
N ASP A 324 -16.40 1.00 29.36
CA ASP A 324 -15.43 0.67 30.39
C ASP A 324 -14.99 1.97 31.09
N GLY A 325 -15.54 2.19 32.29
CA GLY A 325 -15.25 3.39 33.08
C GLY A 325 -13.78 3.50 33.50
N GLU A 326 -13.11 2.37 33.74
CA GLU A 326 -11.69 2.37 34.13
C GLU A 326 -10.83 2.74 32.93
N ALA A 327 -11.05 2.10 31.79
CA ALA A 327 -10.34 2.41 30.55
C ALA A 327 -10.57 3.87 30.11
N ASN A 328 -11.82 4.36 30.19
CA ASN A 328 -12.16 5.74 29.87
C ASN A 328 -11.45 6.74 30.83
N THR A 329 -11.34 6.40 32.11
CA THR A 329 -10.61 7.22 33.09
C THR A 329 -9.12 7.25 32.79
N ARG A 330 -8.53 6.08 32.49
CA ARG A 330 -7.12 5.93 32.12
C ARG A 330 -6.79 6.73 30.85
N ALA A 331 -7.62 6.63 29.81
CA ALA A 331 -7.49 7.37 28.57
C ALA A 331 -7.63 8.90 28.79
N LEU A 332 -8.59 9.34 29.61
CA LEU A 332 -8.78 10.75 29.91
C LEU A 332 -7.58 11.35 30.64
N ALA A 333 -7.00 10.61 31.60
CA ALA A 333 -5.80 11.05 32.32
C ALA A 333 -4.61 11.24 31.35
N LEU A 334 -4.43 10.30 30.40
CA LEU A 334 -3.37 10.39 29.40
C LEU A 334 -3.55 11.59 28.46
N LEU A 335 -4.77 11.83 27.96
CA LEU A 335 -5.03 12.99 27.11
C LEU A 335 -4.93 14.32 27.86
N ALA A 336 -5.28 14.35 29.15
CA ALA A 336 -5.06 15.52 30.00
C ALA A 336 -3.56 15.80 30.20
N GLN A 337 -2.73 14.77 30.31
CA GLN A 337 -1.27 14.92 30.32
C GLN A 337 -0.77 15.55 29.02
N ALA A 338 -1.27 15.12 27.86
CA ALA A 338 -0.93 15.73 26.58
C ALA A 338 -1.35 17.22 26.54
N ALA A 339 -2.57 17.53 26.97
CA ALA A 339 -3.09 18.91 26.99
C ALA A 339 -2.36 19.85 27.96
N ALA A 340 -1.68 19.30 28.98
CA ALA A 340 -0.84 20.07 29.90
C ALA A 340 0.57 20.36 29.33
N ARG A 341 0.93 19.78 28.17
CA ARG A 341 2.20 19.99 27.48
C ARG A 341 2.03 20.94 26.29
N PRO A 342 3.11 21.57 25.81
CA PRO A 342 3.08 22.39 24.60
C PRO A 342 3.05 21.52 23.34
N VAL A 343 1.98 20.71 23.20
CA VAL A 343 1.76 19.86 22.03
C VAL A 343 1.50 20.72 20.79
N LYS A 344 2.21 20.43 19.69
CA LYS A 344 2.25 21.28 18.49
C LYS A 344 1.08 21.02 17.52
N ASP A 345 0.54 19.80 17.56
CA ASP A 345 -0.41 19.19 16.62
C ASP A 345 -1.76 18.86 17.30
N ALA A 346 -2.07 19.49 18.44
CA ALA A 346 -3.27 19.19 19.23
C ALA A 346 -4.59 19.35 18.46
N ALA A 347 -4.63 20.29 17.51
CA ALA A 347 -5.78 20.54 16.65
C ALA A 347 -5.95 19.44 15.60
N ASP A 348 -4.86 19.03 14.95
CA ASP A 348 -4.86 17.99 13.91
C ASP A 348 -5.33 16.63 14.45
N TRP A 349 -5.11 16.40 15.75
CA TRP A 349 -5.51 15.18 16.45
C TRP A 349 -6.82 15.30 17.25
N ASP A 350 -7.56 16.41 17.12
CA ASP A 350 -8.82 16.65 17.83
C ASP A 350 -8.74 16.47 19.36
N LEU A 351 -7.59 16.77 19.96
CA LEU A 351 -7.29 16.43 21.37
C LEU A 351 -8.38 16.94 22.33
N SER A 352 -8.79 18.20 22.18
CA SER A 352 -9.84 18.83 23.00
C SER A 352 -11.21 18.15 22.83
N ALA A 353 -11.56 17.74 21.61
CA ALA A 353 -12.83 17.07 21.33
C ALA A 353 -12.86 15.66 21.93
N ARG A 354 -11.73 14.92 21.84
CA ARG A 354 -11.56 13.60 22.44
C ARG A 354 -11.66 13.62 23.96
N ILE A 355 -11.00 14.59 24.62
CA ILE A 355 -11.12 14.83 26.06
C ILE A 355 -12.57 15.10 26.46
N LYS A 356 -13.28 15.95 25.71
CA LYS A 356 -14.69 16.28 25.95
C LYS A 356 -15.58 15.05 25.83
N GLU A 357 -15.35 14.20 24.84
CA GLU A 357 -16.15 12.99 24.62
C GLU A 357 -15.91 11.93 25.71
N LEU A 358 -14.65 11.70 26.14
CA LEU A 358 -14.36 10.79 27.26
C LEU A 358 -15.04 11.25 28.56
N ARG A 359 -15.02 12.56 28.85
CA ARG A 359 -15.74 13.13 30.01
C ARG A 359 -17.25 12.87 29.93
N LYS A 360 -17.83 12.93 28.73
CA LYS A 360 -19.26 12.64 28.51
C LYS A 360 -19.55 11.15 28.71
N GLN A 361 -18.70 10.26 28.19
CA GLN A 361 -18.83 8.81 28.36
C GLN A 361 -18.75 8.40 29.83
N LEU A 362 -17.82 8.97 30.61
CA LEU A 362 -17.71 8.70 32.05
C LEU A 362 -18.96 9.12 32.82
N ARG A 363 -19.54 10.29 32.51
CA ARG A 363 -20.82 10.73 33.11
C ARG A 363 -21.97 9.78 32.78
N ALA A 364 -21.98 9.21 31.58
CA ALA A 364 -22.98 8.24 31.18
C ALA A 364 -22.79 6.86 31.85
N CYS A 365 -21.55 6.47 32.14
CA CYS A 365 -21.24 5.21 32.86
C CYS A 365 -21.54 5.31 34.36
N GLY A 366 -21.40 6.49 34.96
CA GLY A 366 -21.80 6.78 36.35
C GLY A 366 -23.29 7.07 36.53
N GLY A 367 -24.11 6.87 35.51
CA GLY A 367 -25.55 7.16 35.48
C GLY A 367 -26.42 5.96 35.83
N ASP A 368 -26.25 5.39 37.02
CA ASP A 368 -27.43 4.88 37.74
C ASP A 368 -28.17 6.11 38.30
N ASP A 369 -29.40 6.30 37.86
CA ASP A 369 -30.25 7.44 38.18
C ASP A 369 -30.45 7.56 39.71
N PRO A 370 -30.07 8.68 40.37
CA PRO A 370 -30.35 8.90 41.78
C PRO A 370 -31.86 8.95 42.10
N ARG A 371 -32.75 8.95 41.09
CA ARG A 371 -34.21 8.85 41.29
C ARG A 371 -34.75 7.42 41.43
N LYS A 372 -33.92 6.38 41.31
CA LYS A 372 -34.33 5.00 41.64
C LYS A 372 -34.07 4.61 43.11
N ALA A 373 -33.46 5.49 43.89
CA ALA A 373 -33.19 5.28 45.30
C ALA A 373 -34.11 6.12 46.21
N VAL A 374 -35.37 6.35 45.84
CA VAL A 374 -36.38 6.83 46.80
C VAL A 374 -37.75 6.30 46.42
N THR A 375 -38.20 5.21 47.06
CA THR A 375 -39.48 5.20 47.78
C THR A 375 -39.48 4.05 48.80
N PRO A 376 -39.81 4.30 50.07
CA PRO A 376 -39.91 3.27 51.13
C PRO A 376 -41.07 2.29 50.92
#